data_AF-A0A4S8L6R2-F1
#
_entry.id   AF-A0A4S8L6R2-F1
#
_cell.length_a   1.000
_cell.length_b   1.000
_cell.length_c   1.000
_cell.angle_alpha   90.00
_cell.angle_beta   90.00
_cell.angle_gamma   90.00
#
_symmetry.space_group_name_H-M   'P 1'
#
loop_
_entity.id
_entity.type
_entity.pdbx_description
1 polymer ?
#
loop_
_entity_poly.entity_id
_entity_poly.type
_entity_poly.pdbx_seq_one_letter_code
_entity_poly.pdbx_strand_id
1 'polypeptide(L)'
;MAGFARLLESPPALHELTDDCNMALQRNLATAWGVAANYLAHSARVNTPPETIRNVFQAFTRHILCQECLRKRDQRIEEVIERWNEIFLPLVNGS
;
A
#
# COMPACT_ATOMS: atom_id res chain seq x y z
N MET A 1 -12.86 -9.83 -4.08
CA MET A 1 -11.48 -9.45 -3.68
C MET A 1 -10.45 -9.47 -4.82
N ALA A 2 -10.62 -10.24 -5.90
CA ALA A 2 -9.61 -10.32 -6.99
C ALA A 2 -9.20 -8.96 -7.58
N GLY A 3 -10.15 -8.01 -7.74
CA GLY A 3 -9.84 -6.65 -8.19
C GLY A 3 -8.96 -5.86 -7.21
N PHE A 4 -9.15 -6.04 -5.90
CA PHE A 4 -8.31 -5.43 -4.87
C PHE A 4 -6.91 -6.07 -4.85
N ALA A 5 -6.82 -7.40 -4.96
CA ALA A 5 -5.51 -8.07 -5.01
C ALA A 5 -4.64 -7.54 -6.16
N ARG A 6 -5.21 -7.40 -7.37
CA ARG A 6 -4.51 -6.83 -8.52
C ARG A 6 -4.05 -5.39 -8.30
N LEU A 7 -4.87 -4.56 -7.63
CA LEU A 7 -4.49 -3.19 -7.29
C LEU A 7 -3.23 -3.15 -6.40
N LEU A 8 -3.09 -4.10 -5.49
CA LEU A 8 -1.99 -4.15 -4.52
C LEU A 8 -0.67 -4.67 -5.10
N GLU A 9 -0.69 -5.33 -6.26
CA GLU A 9 0.52 -5.88 -6.93
C GLU A 9 1.56 -4.80 -7.27
N SER A 10 1.12 -3.57 -7.52
CA SER A 10 2.00 -2.45 -7.86
C SER A 10 2.52 -1.75 -6.59
N PRO A 11 3.83 -1.84 -6.29
CA PRO A 11 4.44 -1.14 -5.16
C PRO A 11 4.52 0.38 -5.39
N PRO A 12 4.96 1.16 -4.39
CA PRO A 12 5.21 2.58 -4.55
C PRO A 12 6.22 2.85 -5.66
N ALA A 13 6.03 3.97 -6.39
CA ALA A 13 6.97 4.38 -7.41
C ALA A 13 8.35 4.68 -6.82
N LEU A 14 9.39 4.34 -7.57
CA LEU A 14 10.77 4.68 -7.23
C LEU A 14 10.97 6.20 -7.29
N HIS A 15 11.94 6.70 -6.53
CA HIS A 15 12.45 8.07 -6.64
C HIS A 15 13.89 8.05 -7.16
N GLU A 16 14.42 9.21 -7.54
CA GLU A 16 15.81 9.34 -7.99
C GLU A 16 16.79 8.87 -6.91
N LEU A 17 17.90 8.26 -7.34
CA LEU A 17 18.92 7.78 -6.42
C LEU A 17 19.59 8.97 -5.72
N THR A 18 19.91 8.78 -4.44
CA THR A 18 20.63 9.75 -3.61
C THR A 18 21.72 9.02 -2.85
N ASP A 19 22.67 9.75 -2.28
CA ASP A 19 23.74 9.17 -1.46
C ASP A 19 23.17 8.38 -0.26
N ASP A 20 22.05 8.85 0.29
CA ASP A 20 21.38 8.24 1.45
C ASP A 20 20.32 7.17 1.08
N CYS A 21 19.98 7.03 -0.20
CA CYS A 21 18.98 6.07 -0.66
C CYS A 21 19.31 5.51 -2.05
N ASN A 22 19.92 4.33 -2.04
CA ASN A 22 20.25 3.57 -3.24
C ASN A 22 19.11 2.61 -3.65
N MET A 23 19.30 1.95 -4.80
CA MET A 23 18.33 1.00 -5.35
C MET A 23 18.01 -0.17 -4.40
N ALA A 24 18.97 -0.61 -3.56
CA ALA A 24 18.74 -1.70 -2.61
C ALA A 24 17.76 -1.27 -1.51
N LEU A 25 17.91 -0.05 -0.99
CA LEU A 25 16.98 0.51 0.00
C LEU A 25 15.58 0.71 -0.58
N GLN A 26 15.46 1.17 -1.84
CA GLN A 26 14.16 1.28 -2.50
C GLN A 26 13.51 -0.10 -2.75
N ARG A 27 14.30 -1.14 -3.07
CA ARG A 27 13.78 -2.52 -3.20
C ARG A 27 13.27 -3.07 -1.87
N ASN A 28 13.87 -2.71 -0.74
CA ASN A 28 13.35 -3.11 0.57
C ASN A 28 11.92 -2.59 0.80
N LEU A 29 11.63 -1.34 0.39
CA LEU A 29 10.26 -0.82 0.42
C LEU A 29 9.31 -1.64 -0.47
N ALA A 30 9.72 -1.96 -1.71
CA ALA A 30 8.90 -2.77 -2.62
C ALA A 30 8.62 -4.18 -2.08
N THR A 31 9.62 -4.82 -1.45
CA THR A 31 9.44 -6.12 -0.79
C THR A 31 8.49 -6.02 0.40
N ALA A 32 8.69 -5.05 1.29
CA ALA A 32 7.82 -4.83 2.44
C ALA A 32 6.37 -4.54 2.01
N TRP A 33 6.19 -3.77 0.93
CA TRP A 33 4.90 -3.54 0.30
C TRP A 33 4.27 -4.86 -0.17
N GLY A 34 5.02 -5.71 -0.88
CA GLY A 34 4.53 -7.00 -1.34
C GLY A 34 4.02 -7.90 -0.21
N VAL A 35 4.69 -7.90 0.94
CA VAL A 35 4.24 -8.66 2.12
C VAL A 35 2.94 -8.09 2.68
N ALA A 36 2.84 -6.76 2.83
CA ALA A 36 1.63 -6.09 3.28
C ALA A 36 0.44 -6.32 2.31
N ALA A 37 0.70 -6.22 1.01
CA ALA A 37 -0.24 -6.48 -0.07
C ALA A 37 -0.77 -7.91 -0.01
N ASN A 38 0.12 -8.89 0.14
CA ASN A 38 -0.27 -10.29 0.28
C ASN A 38 -1.14 -10.50 1.53
N TYR A 39 -0.77 -9.90 2.67
CA TYR A 39 -1.60 -9.96 3.88
C TYR A 39 -3.00 -9.38 3.65
N LEU A 40 -3.11 -8.20 3.06
CA LEU A 40 -4.39 -7.54 2.78
C LEU A 40 -5.24 -8.32 1.77
N ALA A 41 -4.64 -8.88 0.73
CA ALA A 41 -5.35 -9.68 -0.27
C ALA A 41 -6.08 -10.89 0.35
N HIS A 42 -5.52 -11.47 1.41
CA HIS A 42 -6.10 -12.62 2.12
C HIS A 42 -7.05 -12.20 3.27
N SER A 43 -6.70 -11.15 4.00
CA SER A 43 -7.39 -10.77 5.25
C SER A 43 -8.54 -9.77 5.04
N ALA A 44 -8.45 -8.88 4.05
CA ALA A 44 -9.43 -7.84 3.85
C ALA A 44 -10.81 -8.41 3.47
N ARG A 45 -11.85 -7.69 3.87
CA ARG A 45 -13.26 -7.96 3.64
C ARG A 45 -13.92 -6.68 3.13
N VAL A 46 -15.11 -6.80 2.55
CA VAL A 46 -15.84 -5.64 1.97
C VAL A 46 -16.04 -4.51 3.00
N ASN A 47 -16.20 -4.85 4.27
CA ASN A 47 -16.35 -3.91 5.39
C ASN A 47 -15.02 -3.51 6.06
N THR A 48 -13.86 -3.88 5.51
CA THR A 48 -12.57 -3.45 6.04
C THR A 48 -12.47 -1.92 5.96
N PRO A 49 -12.27 -1.22 7.09
CA PRO A 49 -12.13 0.23 7.07
C PRO A 49 -10.87 0.65 6.29
N PRO A 50 -10.92 1.74 5.50
CA PRO A 50 -9.75 2.24 4.78
C PRO A 50 -8.53 2.48 5.68
N GLU A 51 -8.77 2.90 6.92
CA GLU A 51 -7.70 3.11 7.91
C GLU A 51 -6.97 1.82 8.28
N THR A 52 -7.64 0.66 8.21
CA THR A 52 -6.98 -0.64 8.40
C THR A 52 -5.98 -0.92 7.28
N ILE A 53 -6.32 -0.57 6.03
CA ILE A 53 -5.41 -0.71 4.87
C ILE A 53 -4.17 0.16 5.08
N ARG A 54 -4.35 1.43 5.48
CA ARG A 54 -3.26 2.35 5.80
C ARG A 54 -2.34 1.80 6.89
N ASN A 55 -2.93 1.39 8.01
CA ASN A 55 -2.20 0.89 9.18
C ASN A 55 -1.36 -0.34 8.84
N VAL A 56 -1.86 -1.26 8.01
CA VAL A 56 -1.09 -2.43 7.57
C VAL A 56 0.14 -1.99 6.77
N PHE A 57 -0.02 -1.14 5.76
CA PHE A 57 1.15 -0.70 4.99
C PHE A 57 2.16 0.06 5.84
N GLN A 58 1.72 0.93 6.74
CA GLN A 58 2.60 1.65 7.66
C GLN A 58 3.35 0.70 8.61
N ALA A 59 2.67 -0.31 9.17
CA ALA A 59 3.29 -1.28 10.07
C ALA A 59 4.38 -2.10 9.39
N PHE A 60 4.13 -2.59 8.17
CA PHE A 60 5.09 -3.42 7.43
C PHE A 60 6.26 -2.62 6.86
N THR A 61 6.09 -1.31 6.66
CA THR A 61 7.13 -0.41 6.13
C THR A 61 7.78 0.47 7.20
N ARG A 62 7.50 0.24 8.49
CA ARG A 62 8.02 1.07 9.61
C ARG A 62 9.55 1.16 9.70
N HIS A 63 10.26 0.23 9.09
CA HIS A 63 11.72 0.17 9.08
C HIS A 63 12.36 1.00 7.94
N ILE A 64 11.54 1.58 7.05
CA ILE A 64 11.98 2.47 5.99
C ILE A 64 12.17 3.87 6.57
N LEU A 65 13.37 4.43 6.41
CA LEU A 65 13.74 5.73 7.01
C LEU A 65 13.91 6.85 5.98
N CYS A 66 14.11 6.50 4.70
CA CYS A 66 14.23 7.48 3.62
C CYS A 66 12.92 8.25 3.44
N GLN A 67 12.97 9.58 3.55
CA GLN A 67 11.79 10.43 3.50
C GLN A 67 11.08 10.40 2.13
N GLU A 68 11.84 10.34 1.02
CA GLU A 68 11.23 10.22 -0.31
C GLU A 68 10.56 8.86 -0.52
N CYS A 69 11.15 7.77 0.00
CA CYS A 69 10.50 6.46 0.03
C CYS A 69 9.19 6.50 0.83
N LEU A 70 9.17 7.14 2.00
CA LEU A 70 7.98 7.29 2.82
C LEU A 70 6.91 8.13 2.11
N ARG A 71 7.31 9.23 1.44
CA ARG A 71 6.40 10.07 0.64
C ARG A 71 5.78 9.28 -0.52
N LYS A 72 6.58 8.52 -1.27
CA LYS A 72 6.09 7.65 -2.35
C LYS A 72 5.17 6.56 -1.83
N ARG A 73 5.49 5.98 -0.67
CA ARG A 73 4.62 5.01 0.01
C ARG A 73 3.28 5.64 0.35
N ASP A 74 3.26 6.79 1.00
CA ASP A 74 2.02 7.42 1.48
C ASP A 74 1.13 7.85 0.32
N GLN A 75 1.72 8.39 -0.76
CA GLN A 75 1.01 8.64 -2.01
C GLN A 75 0.36 7.36 -2.56
N ARG A 76 1.10 6.25 -2.59
CA ARG A 76 0.56 4.98 -3.09
C ARG A 76 -0.54 4.42 -2.20
N ILE A 77 -0.44 4.57 -0.87
CA ILE A 77 -1.49 4.17 0.08
C ILE A 77 -2.79 4.95 -0.20
N GLU A 78 -2.68 6.25 -0.44
CA GLU A 78 -3.84 7.10 -0.77
C GLU A 78 -4.52 6.63 -2.05
N GLU A 79 -3.77 6.40 -3.13
CA GLU A 79 -4.31 5.84 -4.38
C GLU A 79 -5.01 4.49 -4.16
N VAL A 80 -4.43 3.61 -3.32
CA VAL A 80 -5.04 2.31 -2.99
C VAL A 80 -6.36 2.50 -2.24
N ILE A 81 -6.42 3.45 -1.30
CA ILE A 81 -7.62 3.75 -0.50
C ILE A 81 -8.71 4.37 -1.36
N GLU A 82 -8.37 5.30 -2.26
CA GLU A 82 -9.32 5.89 -3.21
C GLU A 82 -9.98 4.81 -4.06
N ARG A 83 -9.16 3.93 -4.67
CA ARG A 83 -9.66 2.80 -5.47
C ARG A 83 -10.44 1.78 -4.64
N TRP A 84 -10.03 1.52 -3.40
CA TRP A 84 -10.80 0.67 -2.48
C TRP A 84 -12.21 1.24 -2.26
N ASN A 85 -12.28 2.53 -1.97
CA ASN A 85 -13.54 3.22 -1.73
C ASN A 85 -14.45 3.19 -2.96
N GLU A 86 -13.91 3.43 -4.16
CA GLU A 86 -14.64 3.32 -5.42
C GLU A 86 -15.25 1.92 -5.63
N ILE A 87 -14.51 0.87 -5.30
CA ILE A 87 -14.95 -0.52 -5.52
C ILE A 87 -15.98 -0.97 -4.46
N PHE A 88 -15.80 -0.58 -3.19
CA PHE A 88 -16.51 -1.21 -2.07
C PHE A 88 -17.50 -0.31 -1.31
N LEU A 89 -17.39 1.03 -1.35
CA LEU A 89 -18.39 1.90 -0.71
C LEU A 89 -19.82 1.69 -1.26
N PRO A 90 -20.03 1.51 -2.57
CA PRO A 90 -21.38 1.25 -3.11
C PRO A 90 -21.98 -0.06 -2.60
N LEU A 91 -21.13 -1.06 -2.31
CA LEU A 91 -21.57 -2.39 -1.85
C LEU A 91 -21.98 -2.38 -0.38
N VAL A 92 -21.38 -1.51 0.43
CA VAL A 92 -21.71 -1.36 1.85
C VAL A 92 -22.99 -0.54 2.04
N ASN A 93 -23.19 0.52 1.25
CA ASN A 93 -24.33 1.43 1.40
C ASN A 93 -25.58 1.02 0.61
N GLY A 94 -25.46 0.05 -0.32
CA GLY A 94 -26.55 -0.46 -1.15
C GLY A 94 -27.25 -1.71 -0.61
N SER A 95 -27.01 -2.07 0.66
CA SER A 95 -27.61 -3.24 1.35
C SER A 95 -28.79 -2.85 2.24
#